data_AF-A0A5B8XJS5-F1
#
_entry.id   AF-A0A5B8XJS5-F1
#
_cell.length_a   1.000
_cell.length_b   1.000
_cell.length_c   1.000
_cell.angle_alpha   90.00
_cell.angle_beta   90.00
_cell.angle_gamma   90.00
#
_symmetry.space_group_name_H-M   'P 1'
#
loop_
_entity.id
_entity.type
_entity.pdbx_description
1 polymer ?
#
loop_
_entity_poly.entity_id
_entity_poly.type
_entity_poly.pdbx_seq_one_letter_code
_entity_poly.pdbx_strand_id
1 'polypeptide(L)'
;MARKRRATPIDIPKLPNTDELPILQDTATYFQPDPEPEPKKKKSKGAGAVVVHHVVTFLQILMVLGLGIWAYLTFKDVDFFSSPQDARISALEPYAASAQASRVRGALEVYRALNDEYPRQLQSLVDENILLRDDLLYPLGRTFDYERRADEYTLEQSELVVGTAENAAE
;
A
#
# COMPACT_ATOMS: atom_id res chain seq x y z
N MET A 1 59.08 56.63 51.42
CA MET A 1 59.28 58.03 51.85
C MET A 1 58.54 58.95 50.89
N ALA A 2 57.80 59.91 51.43
CA ALA A 2 56.83 60.73 50.72
C ALA A 2 57.45 62.02 50.12
N ARG A 3 56.91 62.40 48.95
CA ARG A 3 56.81 63.74 48.31
C ARG A 3 57.95 64.76 48.46
N LYS A 4 58.44 65.22 47.29
CA LYS A 4 58.55 66.65 47.01
C LYS A 4 58.32 66.90 45.50
N ARG A 5 57.13 67.40 45.16
CA ARG A 5 56.83 67.89 43.80
C ARG A 5 57.55 69.23 43.63
N ARG A 6 58.49 69.33 42.69
CA ARG A 6 58.99 70.62 42.21
C ARG A 6 58.06 71.10 41.10
N ALA A 7 57.61 72.33 41.20
CA ALA A 7 56.90 73.02 40.13
C ALA A 7 57.90 73.31 38.99
N THR A 8 57.60 72.80 37.81
CA THR A 8 58.31 73.12 36.55
C THR A 8 57.60 74.32 35.90
N PRO A 9 58.32 75.30 35.34
CA PRO A 9 57.74 76.50 34.76
C PRO A 9 56.77 76.18 33.61
N ILE A 10 55.74 77.03 33.51
CA ILE A 10 54.69 76.99 32.49
C ILE A 10 55.32 77.39 31.15
N ASP A 11 55.41 76.44 30.21
CA ASP A 11 55.69 76.74 28.82
C ASP A 11 54.46 77.41 28.19
N ILE A 12 54.59 78.67 27.83
CA ILE A 12 53.57 79.45 27.12
C ILE A 12 53.48 78.89 25.70
N PRO A 13 52.32 78.39 25.24
CA PRO A 13 52.19 77.93 23.87
C PRO A 13 52.42 79.10 22.91
N LYS A 14 53.36 78.91 21.98
CA LYS A 14 53.58 79.78 20.84
C LYS A 14 52.27 79.89 20.07
N LEU A 15 51.72 81.11 19.93
CA LEU A 15 50.53 81.33 19.11
C LEU A 15 50.80 80.80 17.68
N PRO A 16 49.86 80.06 17.07
CA PRO A 16 50.01 79.63 15.69
C PRO A 16 50.14 80.85 14.77
N ASN A 17 51.08 80.76 13.81
CA ASN A 17 51.20 81.74 12.73
C ASN A 17 49.84 81.91 12.06
N THR A 18 49.44 83.16 11.81
CA THR A 18 48.19 83.59 11.17
C THR A 18 48.08 83.22 9.68
N ASP A 19 48.76 82.16 9.23
CA ASP A 19 48.66 81.62 7.88
C ASP A 19 47.65 80.46 7.79
N GLU A 20 46.92 80.18 8.87
CA GLU A 20 45.70 79.39 8.83
C GLU A 20 44.49 80.29 8.54
N LEU A 21 44.27 80.59 7.26
CA LEU A 21 42.91 80.76 6.76
C LEU A 21 42.60 79.54 5.90
N PRO A 22 41.64 78.68 6.28
CA PRO A 22 41.16 77.65 5.37
C PRO A 22 40.55 78.38 4.18
N ILE A 23 41.18 78.21 3.01
CA ILE A 23 40.51 78.47 1.73
C ILE A 23 39.26 77.62 1.78
N LEU A 24 38.09 78.26 1.79
CA LEU A 24 36.82 77.60 1.60
C LEU A 24 36.89 76.92 0.23
N GLN A 25 37.34 75.67 0.19
CA GLN A 25 37.19 74.81 -0.96
C GLN A 25 35.70 74.55 -1.09
N ASP A 26 35.10 75.38 -1.93
CA ASP A 26 33.99 75.11 -2.82
C ASP A 26 33.44 73.68 -2.63
N THR A 27 32.45 73.52 -1.76
CA THR A 27 31.74 72.24 -1.52
C THR A 27 30.81 71.88 -2.69
N ALA A 28 31.13 72.37 -3.89
CA ALA A 28 30.39 72.14 -5.12
C ALA A 28 31.03 71.01 -5.94
N THR A 29 31.41 69.88 -5.33
CA THR A 29 31.68 68.65 -6.09
C THR A 29 31.40 67.45 -5.19
N TYR A 30 30.71 66.45 -5.75
CA TYR A 30 30.22 65.21 -5.14
C TYR A 30 28.82 65.24 -4.48
N PHE A 31 27.86 65.84 -5.18
CA PHE A 31 26.58 65.15 -5.39
C PHE A 31 26.69 64.45 -6.75
N GLN A 32 27.26 63.25 -6.78
CA GLN A 32 26.86 62.32 -7.84
C GLN A 32 25.46 61.86 -7.44
N PRO A 33 24.40 62.10 -8.23
CA PRO A 33 23.20 61.32 -8.04
C PRO A 33 23.63 59.86 -8.12
N ASP A 34 23.34 59.07 -7.08
CA ASP A 34 23.45 57.61 -7.15
C ASP A 34 22.87 57.19 -8.51
N PRO A 35 23.57 56.33 -9.30
CA PRO A 35 23.01 55.90 -10.57
C PRO A 35 21.62 55.36 -10.27
N GLU A 36 20.60 56.04 -10.81
CA GLU A 36 19.21 55.66 -10.69
C GLU A 36 19.15 54.15 -10.93
N PRO A 37 18.62 53.33 -10.00
CA PRO A 37 18.73 51.90 -10.11
C PRO A 37 18.15 51.51 -11.46
N GLU A 38 19.00 51.04 -12.37
CA GLU A 38 18.56 50.67 -13.71
C GLU A 38 17.32 49.80 -13.55
N PRO A 39 16.24 50.03 -14.33
CA PRO A 39 15.05 49.23 -14.21
C PRO A 39 15.49 47.80 -14.47
N LYS A 40 15.62 47.00 -13.39
CA LYS A 40 15.98 45.59 -13.46
C LYS A 40 14.99 45.01 -14.44
N LYS A 41 15.45 44.73 -15.68
CA LYS A 41 14.63 44.11 -16.71
C LYS A 41 14.05 42.88 -16.03
N LYS A 42 12.76 42.93 -15.69
CA LYS A 42 12.03 41.77 -15.19
C LYS A 42 12.12 40.80 -16.35
N LYS A 43 13.12 39.90 -16.33
CA LYS A 43 13.23 38.79 -17.27
C LYS A 43 11.86 38.16 -17.21
N SER A 44 11.08 38.31 -18.28
CA SER A 44 9.74 37.77 -18.36
C SER A 44 9.91 36.27 -18.22
N LYS A 45 9.67 35.76 -17.00
CA LYS A 45 9.41 34.35 -16.73
C LYS A 45 8.02 34.05 -17.30
N GLY A 46 7.81 34.30 -18.58
CA GLY A 46 6.52 34.33 -19.24
C GLY A 46 6.52 33.31 -20.36
N ALA A 47 5.51 32.46 -20.40
CA ALA A 47 5.31 31.39 -21.37
C ALA A 47 6.32 30.23 -21.33
N GLY A 48 7.61 30.42 -21.66
CA GLY A 48 8.55 29.31 -21.85
C GLY A 48 8.77 28.45 -20.60
N ALA A 49 8.94 29.08 -19.44
CA ALA A 49 9.09 28.38 -18.16
C ALA A 49 7.80 27.66 -17.72
N VAL A 50 6.64 28.19 -18.09
CA VAL A 50 5.33 27.57 -17.80
C VAL A 50 5.14 26.33 -18.67
N VAL A 51 5.48 26.42 -19.95
CA VAL A 51 5.46 25.28 -20.87
C VAL A 51 6.40 24.19 -20.40
N VAL A 52 7.65 24.53 -20.05
CA VAL A 52 8.60 23.54 -19.50
C VAL A 52 8.07 22.92 -18.21
N HIS A 53 7.51 23.73 -17.31
CA HIS A 53 6.92 23.21 -16.07
C HIS A 53 5.80 22.21 -16.37
N HIS A 54 4.86 22.55 -17.25
CA HIS A 54 3.73 21.67 -17.58
C HIS A 54 4.17 20.40 -18.32
N VAL A 55 5.18 20.48 -19.20
CA VAL A 55 5.76 19.30 -19.85
C VAL A 55 6.38 18.36 -18.82
N VAL A 56 7.15 18.90 -17.87
CA VAL A 56 7.75 18.09 -16.80
C VAL A 56 6.67 17.48 -15.90
N THR A 57 5.69 18.27 -15.47
CA THR A 57 4.58 17.79 -14.65
C THR A 57 3.79 16.70 -15.37
N PHE A 58 3.52 16.86 -16.66
CA PHE A 58 2.84 15.86 -17.48
C PHE A 58 3.64 14.56 -17.59
N LEU A 59 4.95 14.64 -17.83
CA LEU A 59 5.82 13.47 -17.87
C LEU A 59 5.82 12.71 -16.54
N GLN A 60 5.80 13.45 -15.43
CA GLN A 60 5.81 12.90 -14.09
C GLN A 60 4.47 12.21 -13.75
N ILE A 61 3.36 12.79 -14.18
CA ILE A 61 2.03 12.16 -14.09
C ILE A 61 2.00 10.86 -14.89
N LEU A 62 2.50 10.86 -16.13
CA LEU A 62 2.58 9.64 -16.95
C LEU A 62 3.46 8.57 -16.31
N MET A 63 4.57 8.95 -15.69
CA MET A 63 5.44 8.01 -14.98
C MET A 63 4.72 7.35 -13.80
N VAL A 64 3.98 8.12 -13.00
CA VAL A 64 3.21 7.59 -11.86
C VAL A 64 2.07 6.69 -12.35
N LEU A 65 1.35 7.09 -13.40
CA LEU A 65 0.33 6.24 -14.03
C LEU A 65 0.92 4.95 -14.58
N GLY A 66 2.07 5.05 -15.27
CA GLY A 66 2.79 3.89 -15.79
C GLY A 66 3.22 2.93 -14.68
N LEU A 67 3.78 3.46 -13.58
CA LEU A 67 4.13 2.66 -12.40
C LEU A 67 2.90 2.04 -11.73
N GLY A 68 1.79 2.76 -11.66
CA GLY A 68 0.53 2.26 -11.11
C GLY A 68 -0.05 1.12 -11.94
N ILE A 69 -0.08 1.28 -13.28
CA ILE A 69 -0.52 0.22 -14.20
C ILE A 69 0.44 -0.97 -14.14
N TRP A 70 1.75 -0.73 -14.12
CA TRP A 70 2.75 -1.79 -14.03
C TRP A 70 2.62 -2.57 -12.71
N ALA A 71 2.49 -1.87 -11.59
CA ALA A 71 2.26 -2.48 -10.28
C ALA A 71 0.93 -3.26 -10.28
N TYR A 72 -0.15 -2.68 -10.81
CA TYR A 72 -1.43 -3.37 -10.94
C TYR A 72 -1.31 -4.65 -11.76
N LEU A 73 -0.71 -4.61 -12.95
CA LEU A 73 -0.53 -5.79 -13.79
C LEU A 73 0.39 -6.84 -13.18
N THR A 74 1.41 -6.40 -12.44
CA THR A 74 2.38 -7.28 -11.79
C THR A 74 1.82 -7.94 -10.53
N PHE A 75 0.95 -7.23 -9.80
CA PHE A 75 0.44 -7.67 -8.50
C PHE A 75 -1.05 -8.06 -8.51
N LYS A 76 -1.77 -7.96 -9.64
CA LYS A 76 -3.21 -8.32 -9.73
C LYS A 76 -3.52 -9.76 -9.34
N ASP A 77 -2.55 -10.67 -9.50
CA ASP A 77 -2.70 -12.09 -9.18
C ASP A 77 -1.92 -12.49 -7.90
N VAL A 78 -1.39 -11.51 -7.17
CA VAL A 78 -0.58 -11.76 -5.98
C VAL A 78 -1.44 -11.50 -4.74
N ASP A 79 -1.98 -12.58 -4.17
CA ASP A 79 -2.67 -12.52 -2.89
C ASP A 79 -1.65 -12.32 -1.75
N PHE A 80 -1.27 -11.07 -1.49
CA PHE A 80 -0.36 -10.73 -0.38
C PHE A 80 -0.96 -10.99 1.02
N PHE A 81 -2.27 -11.23 1.10
CA PHE A 81 -2.99 -11.51 2.35
C PHE A 81 -3.46 -12.96 2.47
N SER A 82 -3.25 -13.81 1.45
CA SER A 82 -3.51 -15.25 1.58
C SER A 82 -2.42 -15.86 2.45
N SER A 83 -2.81 -16.43 3.60
CA SER A 83 -1.86 -17.11 4.48
C SER A 83 -1.18 -18.24 3.69
N PRO A 84 0.12 -18.50 3.89
CA PRO A 84 0.77 -19.70 3.35
C PRO A 84 0.03 -21.00 3.72
N GLN A 85 -0.80 -20.98 4.77
CA GLN A 85 -1.70 -22.08 5.12
C GLN A 85 -2.87 -22.20 4.14
N ASP A 86 -3.49 -21.10 3.71
CA ASP A 86 -4.64 -21.11 2.80
C ASP A 86 -4.24 -21.65 1.42
N ALA A 87 -3.08 -21.25 0.90
CA ALA A 87 -2.56 -21.76 -0.36
C ALA A 87 -2.23 -23.27 -0.30
N ARG A 88 -1.73 -23.76 0.85
CA ARG A 88 -1.47 -25.19 1.06
C ARG A 88 -2.76 -25.99 1.21
N ILE A 89 -3.74 -25.46 1.94
CA ILE A 89 -5.05 -26.08 2.13
C ILE A 89 -5.78 -26.16 0.79
N SER A 90 -5.75 -25.07 0.00
CA SER A 90 -6.35 -25.03 -1.34
C SER A 90 -5.67 -25.99 -2.32
N ALA A 91 -4.36 -26.20 -2.21
CA ALA A 91 -3.64 -27.20 -3.03
C ALA A 91 -3.92 -28.65 -2.60
N LEU A 92 -4.25 -28.88 -1.32
CA LEU A 92 -4.62 -30.19 -0.77
C LEU A 92 -6.09 -30.54 -0.98
N GLU A 93 -6.93 -29.55 -1.27
CA GLU A 93 -8.37 -29.66 -1.53
C GLU A 93 -8.75 -30.80 -2.49
N PRO A 94 -8.18 -30.91 -3.72
CA PRO A 94 -8.55 -32.01 -4.63
C PRO A 94 -8.15 -33.40 -4.09
N TYR A 95 -7.06 -33.48 -3.32
CA TYR A 95 -6.61 -34.74 -2.72
C TYR A 95 -7.49 -35.15 -1.53
N ALA A 96 -7.92 -34.18 -0.71
CA ALA A 96 -8.86 -34.41 0.37
C ALA A 96 -10.23 -34.86 -0.18
N ALA A 97 -10.74 -34.20 -1.23
CA ALA A 97 -11.98 -34.57 -1.92
C ALA A 97 -11.95 -36.00 -2.45
N SER A 98 -10.90 -36.36 -3.18
CA SER A 98 -10.77 -37.70 -3.75
C SER A 98 -10.61 -38.78 -2.68
N ALA A 99 -9.86 -38.51 -1.61
CA ALA A 99 -9.72 -39.45 -0.49
C ALA A 99 -11.06 -39.68 0.23
N GLN A 100 -11.84 -38.63 0.48
CA GLN A 100 -13.14 -38.73 1.14
C GLN A 100 -14.16 -39.45 0.26
N ALA A 101 -14.24 -39.12 -1.03
CA ALA A 101 -15.08 -39.84 -1.98
C ALA A 101 -14.73 -41.34 -2.04
N SER A 102 -13.44 -41.68 -1.97
CA SER A 102 -12.99 -43.07 -1.89
C SER A 102 -13.46 -43.77 -0.61
N ARG A 103 -13.42 -43.10 0.55
CA ARG A 103 -13.94 -43.64 1.82
C ARG A 103 -15.45 -43.89 1.75
N VAL A 104 -16.23 -42.95 1.23
CA VAL A 104 -17.68 -43.11 1.08
C VAL A 104 -18.02 -44.26 0.13
N ARG A 105 -17.33 -44.37 -1.02
CA ARG A 105 -17.50 -45.49 -1.95
C ARG A 105 -17.15 -46.83 -1.29
N GLY A 106 -16.04 -46.90 -0.57
CA GLY A 106 -15.66 -48.10 0.18
C GLY A 106 -16.72 -48.51 1.21
N ALA A 107 -17.29 -47.55 1.93
CA ALA A 107 -18.37 -47.80 2.89
C ALA A 107 -19.65 -48.32 2.22
N LEU A 108 -20.00 -47.81 1.04
CA LEU A 108 -21.14 -48.31 0.25
C LEU A 108 -20.95 -49.78 -0.16
N GLU A 109 -19.76 -50.15 -0.61
CA GLU A 109 -19.44 -51.53 -0.98
C GLU A 109 -19.48 -52.46 0.25
N VAL A 110 -18.96 -52.01 1.40
CA VAL A 110 -19.03 -52.78 2.65
C VAL A 110 -20.48 -52.99 3.09
N TYR A 111 -21.31 -51.94 3.05
CA TYR A 111 -22.72 -52.05 3.39
C TYR A 111 -23.42 -53.07 2.48
N ARG A 112 -23.18 -53.01 1.16
CA ARG A 112 -23.74 -53.97 0.21
C ARG A 112 -23.28 -55.39 0.49
N ALA A 113 -22.01 -55.60 0.84
CA ALA A 113 -21.49 -56.92 1.18
C ALA A 113 -22.14 -57.49 2.46
N LEU A 114 -22.63 -56.64 3.36
CA LEU A 114 -23.28 -57.05 4.61
C LEU A 114 -24.80 -57.27 4.46
N ASN A 115 -25.46 -56.44 3.64
CA ASN A 115 -26.92 -56.37 3.55
C ASN A 115 -27.49 -56.84 2.20
N ASP A 116 -26.65 -57.30 1.27
CA ASP A 116 -26.95 -57.63 -0.13
C ASP A 116 -27.56 -56.49 -0.99
N GLU A 117 -27.80 -55.31 -0.39
CA GLU A 117 -28.32 -54.11 -1.07
C GLU A 117 -27.54 -52.84 -0.66
N TYR A 118 -27.56 -51.81 -1.50
CA TYR A 118 -27.05 -50.48 -1.13
C TYR A 118 -28.00 -49.75 -0.17
N PRO A 119 -27.48 -48.89 0.73
CA PRO A 119 -28.30 -48.18 1.69
C PRO A 119 -29.25 -47.21 1.00
N ARG A 120 -30.44 -46.97 1.55
CA ARG A 120 -31.38 -45.99 0.97
C ARG A 120 -30.86 -44.55 1.07
N GLN A 121 -30.02 -44.28 2.07
CA GLN A 121 -29.52 -42.96 2.41
C GLN A 121 -28.07 -43.09 2.90
N LEU A 122 -27.21 -42.12 2.60
CA LEU A 122 -25.83 -42.13 3.11
C LEU A 122 -25.76 -42.12 4.65
N GLN A 123 -26.77 -41.55 5.30
CA GLN A 123 -26.86 -41.52 6.77
C GLN A 123 -26.88 -42.93 7.39
N SER A 124 -27.41 -43.93 6.68
CA SER A 124 -27.41 -45.32 7.16
C SER A 124 -26.00 -45.89 7.36
N LEU A 125 -25.01 -45.41 6.59
CA LEU A 125 -23.60 -45.79 6.77
C LEU A 125 -23.03 -45.28 8.10
N VAL A 126 -23.52 -44.13 8.57
CA VAL A 126 -23.13 -43.55 9.87
C VAL A 126 -23.88 -44.24 11.00
N ASP A 127 -25.16 -44.52 10.81
CA ASP A 127 -26.00 -45.19 11.81
C ASP A 127 -25.49 -46.62 12.10
N GLU A 128 -24.94 -47.30 11.09
CA GLU A 128 -24.31 -48.63 11.22
C GLU A 128 -22.83 -48.58 11.61
N ASN A 129 -22.28 -47.40 11.91
CA ASN A 129 -20.86 -47.17 12.25
C ASN A 129 -19.86 -47.66 11.17
N ILE A 130 -20.27 -47.77 9.92
CA ILE A 130 -19.39 -48.09 8.78
C ILE A 130 -18.58 -46.84 8.39
N LEU A 131 -19.19 -45.67 8.54
CA LEU A 131 -18.62 -44.37 8.19
C LEU A 131 -18.77 -43.38 9.35
N LEU A 132 -17.83 -42.45 9.51
CA LEU A 132 -17.97 -41.37 10.49
C LEU A 132 -18.86 -40.25 9.93
N ARG A 133 -19.55 -39.51 10.82
CA ARG A 133 -20.39 -38.38 10.41
C ARG A 133 -19.59 -37.30 9.65
N ASP A 134 -18.35 -37.08 10.07
CA ASP A 134 -17.45 -36.10 9.48
C ASP A 134 -16.99 -36.51 8.06
N ASP A 135 -17.07 -37.79 7.70
CA ASP A 135 -16.77 -38.24 6.34
C ASP A 135 -17.92 -37.95 5.36
N LEU A 136 -19.13 -37.64 5.84
CA LEU A 136 -20.23 -37.15 4.99
C LEU A 136 -20.18 -35.63 4.78
N LEU A 137 -19.51 -34.89 5.67
CA LEU A 137 -19.43 -33.43 5.64
C LEU A 137 -18.08 -33.01 5.06
N TYR A 138 -18.09 -32.45 3.85
CA TYR A 138 -16.87 -31.92 3.26
C TYR A 138 -16.56 -30.52 3.86
N PRO A 139 -15.30 -30.22 4.22
CA PRO A 139 -14.91 -28.86 4.58
C PRO A 139 -15.21 -27.91 3.39
N LEU A 140 -15.59 -26.66 3.67
CA LEU A 140 -15.97 -25.66 2.64
C LEU A 140 -17.39 -25.82 2.05
N GLY A 141 -18.31 -26.46 2.79
CA GLY A 141 -19.72 -26.45 2.42
C GLY A 141 -19.99 -27.23 1.12
N ARG A 142 -19.40 -28.40 0.95
CA ARG A 142 -19.81 -29.35 -0.10
C ARG A 142 -20.46 -30.57 0.55
N THR A 143 -21.36 -31.22 -0.19
CA THR A 143 -22.07 -32.43 0.24
C THR A 143 -21.99 -33.49 -0.86
N PHE A 144 -22.45 -34.68 -0.55
CA PHE A 144 -22.64 -35.76 -1.51
C PHE A 144 -24.12 -35.89 -1.87
N ASP A 145 -24.42 -35.80 -3.16
CA ASP A 145 -25.70 -36.22 -3.71
C ASP A 145 -25.64 -37.71 -4.01
N TYR A 146 -26.54 -38.44 -3.36
CA TYR A 146 -26.61 -39.89 -3.43
C TYR A 146 -27.97 -40.33 -3.95
N GLU A 147 -27.95 -41.13 -5.03
CA GLU A 147 -29.14 -41.79 -5.55
C GLU A 147 -28.90 -43.30 -5.61
N ARG A 148 -29.81 -44.07 -5.00
CA ARG A 148 -29.80 -45.52 -5.06
C ARG A 148 -30.63 -46.01 -6.25
N ARG A 149 -30.04 -46.91 -7.05
CA ARG A 149 -30.75 -47.78 -8.00
C ARG A 149 -30.67 -49.23 -7.52
N ALA A 150 -31.39 -50.14 -8.18
CA ALA A 150 -31.52 -51.53 -7.73
C ALA A 150 -30.16 -52.19 -7.42
N ASP A 151 -29.26 -52.22 -8.41
CA ASP A 151 -27.93 -52.84 -8.29
C ASP A 151 -26.78 -51.82 -8.40
N GLU A 152 -27.11 -50.53 -8.46
CA GLU A 152 -26.18 -49.44 -8.75
C GLU A 152 -26.42 -48.24 -7.84
N TYR A 153 -25.44 -47.35 -7.74
CA TYR A 153 -25.60 -46.06 -7.10
C TYR A 153 -24.94 -44.97 -7.94
N THR A 154 -25.45 -43.74 -7.81
CA THR A 154 -24.74 -42.54 -8.22
C THR A 154 -24.31 -41.78 -6.98
N LEU A 155 -23.09 -41.25 -7.04
CA LEU A 155 -22.50 -40.43 -5.98
C LEU A 155 -21.82 -39.24 -6.64
N GLU A 156 -22.46 -38.08 -6.56
CA GLU A 156 -21.95 -36.83 -7.09
C GLU A 156 -21.60 -35.88 -5.95
N GLN A 157 -20.55 -35.07 -6.13
CA GLN A 157 -20.20 -34.04 -5.16
C GLN A 157 -20.86 -32.74 -5.58
N SER A 158 -21.69 -32.19 -4.71
CA SER A 158 -22.38 -30.92 -4.94
C SER A 158 -21.96 -29.86 -3.93
N GLU A 159 -22.02 -28.61 -4.36
CA GLU A 159 -21.87 -27.48 -3.46
C GLU A 159 -23.13 -27.40 -2.59
N LEU A 160 -22.96 -27.27 -1.27
CA LEU A 160 -24.06 -27.09 -0.35
C LEU A 160 -24.70 -25.74 -0.66
N VAL A 161 -25.74 -25.75 -1.49
CA VAL A 161 -26.58 -24.58 -1.71
C VAL A 161 -27.35 -24.35 -0.43
N VAL A 162 -26.74 -23.63 0.50
CA VAL A 162 -27.45 -23.04 1.64
C VAL A 162 -28.34 -21.96 1.05
N GLY A 163 -29.55 -22.35 0.65
CA GLY A 163 -30.56 -21.41 0.24
C GLY A 163 -30.76 -20.39 1.36
N THR A 164 -30.38 -19.14 1.11
CA THR A 164 -30.93 -17.99 1.81
C THR A 164 -32.44 -18.04 1.61
N ALA A 165 -33.13 -18.70 2.54
CA ALA A 165 -34.58 -18.58 2.72
C ALA A 165 -34.87 -17.19 3.28
N GLU A 166 -34.61 -16.16 2.48
CA GLU A 166 -35.00 -14.79 2.72
C GLU A 166 -35.69 -14.32 1.45
N ASN A 167 -36.98 -13.98 1.55
CA ASN A 167 -37.90 -13.55 0.48
C ASN A 167 -38.78 -14.63 -0.17
N ALA A 168 -39.64 -15.23 0.63
CA ALA A 168 -40.92 -15.77 0.15
C ALA A 168 -42.02 -15.42 1.17
N ALA A 169 -42.21 -14.12 1.41
CA ALA A 169 -43.36 -13.57 2.12
C ALA A 169 -43.57 -12.12 1.66
N GLU A 170 -44.07 -11.94 0.45
CA GLU A 170 -44.88 -10.77 0.06
C GLU A 170 -46.07 -11.24 -0.78
#